data_AF-A0A0F9VGM9-F1
#
_entry.id   AF-A0A0F9VGM9-F1
#
_cell.length_a   1.000
_cell.length_b   1.000
_cell.length_c   1.000
_cell.angle_alpha   90.00
_cell.angle_beta   90.00
_cell.angle_gamma   90.00
#
_symmetry.space_group_name_H-M   'P 1'
#
loop_
_entity.id
_entity.type
_entity.pdbx_description
1 polymer ?
#
loop_
_entity_poly.entity_id
_entity_poly.type
_entity_poly.pdbx_seq_one_letter_code
_entity_poly.pdbx_strand_id
1 'polypeptide(L)'
;MNTVFLKSKTLSYARLAGVFILLLLLTACARNPVLLQSTYSDLPPQVELQSVPFYAQTEFQCGPATLAMVLNHQGIEADVDQLIPQVFLPERDGSVQPEMLATVRRYEQLAFPIRGTMDTLLGHLAAGDPVVVMQNLSLPIYPMWHYAVAIGYDLPNETLILRSGDIERHTVSFSRFDATWARTERWGFVVAEPGTLPQGITARNALEAISAYEENHGTDATLSSWQAFVERFPGNAIGRFALGNALYANQQPDEAREAFQLATEIDPTMGAAWLNLGLILLQHGSPEAAREALTKASSLEGSWQEQAGLALDMINP
;
A
#
# COMPACT_ATOMS: atom_id res chain seq x y z
N MET A 1 32.75 13.85 74.54
CA MET A 1 33.03 13.33 73.19
C MET A 1 31.73 13.36 72.40
N ASN A 2 31.59 14.36 71.52
CA ASN A 2 30.41 14.57 70.67
C ASN A 2 30.46 13.62 69.46
N THR A 3 29.37 12.90 69.20
CA THR A 3 29.08 12.31 67.89
C THR A 3 27.59 12.45 67.62
N VAL A 4 27.23 13.58 66.99
CA VAL A 4 25.89 13.94 66.56
C VAL A 4 25.86 13.90 65.03
N PHE A 5 24.88 13.14 64.52
CA PHE A 5 24.17 13.28 63.24
C PHE A 5 24.93 13.68 61.98
N LEU A 6 25.07 12.74 61.02
CA LEU A 6 25.11 13.03 59.57
C LEU A 6 24.85 11.74 58.75
N LYS A 7 23.66 11.15 58.89
CA LYS A 7 23.15 10.12 57.95
C LYS A 7 21.65 10.34 57.70
N SER A 8 21.28 11.39 56.97
CA SER A 8 19.92 11.48 56.40
C SER A 8 19.80 12.27 55.10
N LYS A 9 20.85 12.97 54.65
CA LYS A 9 20.77 13.80 53.43
C LYS A 9 20.95 13.02 52.12
N THR A 10 21.68 11.91 52.09
CA THR A 10 22.01 11.20 50.84
C THR A 10 20.84 10.43 50.21
N LEU A 11 19.89 9.92 51.00
CA LEU A 11 18.71 9.21 50.46
C LEU A 11 17.68 10.14 49.82
N SER A 12 17.60 11.40 50.26
CA SER A 12 16.64 12.38 49.72
C SER A 12 17.04 12.84 48.31
N TYR A 13 18.34 13.03 48.07
CA TYR A 13 18.86 13.40 46.75
C TYR A 13 18.75 12.27 45.72
N ALA A 14 18.85 10.99 46.12
CA ALA A 14 18.67 9.86 45.21
C ALA A 14 17.22 9.72 44.72
N ARG A 15 16.24 10.01 45.57
CA ARG A 15 14.81 10.03 45.18
C ARG A 15 14.48 11.22 44.27
N LEU A 16 15.02 12.40 44.56
CA LEU A 16 14.86 13.58 43.70
C LEU A 16 15.56 13.40 42.34
N ALA A 17 16.76 12.82 42.32
CA ALA A 17 17.47 12.50 41.08
C ALA A 17 16.74 11.43 40.25
N GLY A 18 16.18 10.41 40.89
CA GLY A 18 15.34 9.40 40.21
C GLY A 18 14.08 10.01 39.60
N VAL A 19 13.40 10.93 40.30
CA VAL A 19 12.24 11.67 39.77
C VAL A 19 12.66 12.62 38.64
N PHE A 20 13.81 13.28 38.73
CA PHE A 20 14.31 14.16 37.67
C PHE A 20 14.73 13.39 36.41
N ILE A 21 15.35 12.23 36.56
CA ILE A 21 15.69 11.34 35.43
C ILE A 21 14.42 10.76 34.81
N LEU A 22 13.41 10.38 35.62
CA LEU A 22 12.11 9.95 35.11
C LEU A 22 11.37 11.08 34.37
N LEU A 23 11.45 12.33 34.85
CA LEU A 23 10.88 13.51 34.19
C LEU A 23 11.64 13.89 32.90
N LEU A 24 12.96 13.72 32.86
CA LEU A 24 13.78 13.91 31.64
C LEU A 24 13.59 12.79 30.61
N LEU A 25 13.23 11.58 31.04
CA LEU A 25 12.80 10.49 30.14
C LEU A 25 11.36 10.67 29.63
N LEU A 26 10.54 11.48 30.33
CA LEU A 26 9.20 11.87 29.90
C LEU A 26 9.17 13.09 28.96
N THR A 27 10.31 13.75 28.71
CA THR A 27 10.46 14.73 27.62
C THR A 27 10.78 14.06 26.28
N ALA A 28 10.25 12.86 26.03
CA ALA A 28 10.07 12.40 24.66
C ALA A 28 9.00 13.30 24.04
N CYS A 29 9.42 14.45 23.50
CA CYS A 29 8.55 15.39 22.83
C CYS A 29 7.69 14.61 21.83
N ALA A 30 6.38 14.59 22.05
CA ALA A 30 5.43 14.22 21.01
C ALA A 30 5.69 15.18 19.85
N ARG A 31 6.47 14.73 18.87
CA ARG A 31 6.89 15.55 17.75
C ARG A 31 5.71 15.58 16.80
N ASN A 32 5.13 16.77 16.59
CA ASN A 32 4.07 16.92 15.59
C ASN A 32 4.58 16.42 14.23
N PRO A 33 3.73 15.75 13.43
CA PRO A 33 4.07 15.48 12.05
C PRO A 33 4.32 16.83 11.36
N VAL A 34 5.51 17.01 10.79
CA VAL A 34 5.84 18.22 10.03
C VAL A 34 5.32 18.00 8.61
N LEU A 35 4.21 18.66 8.29
CA LEU A 35 3.68 18.67 6.92
C LEU A 35 4.56 19.51 6.00
N LEU A 36 4.60 19.15 4.72
CA LEU A 36 5.24 19.96 3.70
C LEU A 36 4.49 21.28 3.54
N GLN A 37 5.23 22.35 3.21
CA GLN A 37 4.60 23.65 2.94
C GLN A 37 3.60 23.56 1.79
N SER A 38 3.88 22.74 0.78
CA SER A 38 2.98 22.46 -0.34
C SER A 38 1.66 21.84 0.11
N THR A 39 1.68 21.00 1.15
CA THR A 39 0.46 20.38 1.69
C THR A 39 -0.51 21.43 2.22
N TYR A 40 -0.01 22.49 2.85
CA TYR A 40 -0.85 23.60 3.31
C TYR A 40 -1.34 24.51 2.18
N SER A 41 -0.60 24.63 1.07
CA SER A 41 -0.98 25.50 -0.05
C SER A 41 -1.87 24.82 -1.08
N ASP A 42 -1.69 23.52 -1.30
CA ASP A 42 -2.23 22.81 -2.46
C ASP A 42 -3.51 22.04 -2.11
N LEU A 43 -3.70 21.69 -0.82
CA LEU A 43 -4.89 20.98 -0.37
C LEU A 43 -5.99 21.94 0.09
N PRO A 44 -7.28 21.57 -0.07
CA PRO A 44 -8.38 22.29 0.55
C PRO A 44 -8.18 22.44 2.07
N PRO A 45 -8.64 23.53 2.70
CA PRO A 45 -8.43 23.73 4.15
C PRO A 45 -9.16 22.70 5.02
N GLN A 46 -10.25 22.13 4.53
CA GLN A 46 -11.04 21.10 5.21
C GLN A 46 -11.67 20.16 4.19
N VAL A 47 -11.69 18.86 4.52
CA VAL A 47 -12.36 17.82 3.74
C VAL A 47 -13.05 16.85 4.70
N GLU A 48 -14.26 16.40 4.37
CA GLU A 48 -14.93 15.31 5.08
C GLU A 48 -15.79 14.49 4.09
N LEU A 49 -15.44 13.21 3.93
CA LEU A 49 -16.10 12.25 3.06
C LEU A 49 -17.32 11.66 3.76
N GLN A 50 -18.40 12.46 3.84
CA GLN A 50 -19.64 12.07 4.53
C GLN A 50 -20.33 10.85 3.92
N SER A 51 -20.04 10.53 2.66
CA SER A 51 -20.56 9.34 1.96
C SER A 51 -20.04 8.03 2.53
N VAL A 52 -18.92 8.04 3.26
CA VAL A 52 -18.37 6.82 3.86
C VAL A 52 -19.30 6.37 4.98
N PRO A 53 -19.95 5.20 4.85
CA PRO A 53 -20.90 4.72 5.85
C PRO A 53 -20.19 4.41 7.17
N PHE A 54 -20.96 4.30 8.25
CA PHE A 54 -20.44 3.91 9.55
C PHE A 54 -21.07 2.61 10.02
N TYR A 55 -20.22 1.68 10.42
CA TYR A 55 -20.58 0.44 11.09
C TYR A 55 -19.85 0.43 12.44
N ALA A 56 -20.61 0.39 13.53
CA ALA A 56 -20.05 0.37 14.87
C ALA A 56 -19.19 -0.90 15.06
N GLN A 57 -17.97 -0.72 15.56
CA GLN A 57 -17.01 -1.80 15.71
C GLN A 57 -17.14 -2.38 17.12
N THR A 58 -17.59 -3.62 17.26
CA THR A 58 -17.48 -4.33 18.54
C THR A 58 -16.09 -4.94 18.71
N GLU A 59 -15.83 -5.54 19.86
CA GLU A 59 -14.56 -6.24 20.14
C GLU A 59 -14.23 -7.21 18.99
N PHE A 60 -12.99 -7.13 18.47
CA PHE A 60 -12.46 -7.95 17.35
C PHE A 60 -13.05 -7.73 15.95
N GLN A 61 -13.93 -6.74 15.74
CA GLN A 61 -14.56 -6.49 14.43
C GLN A 61 -14.00 -5.29 13.65
N CYS A 62 -12.96 -4.62 14.15
CA CYS A 62 -12.44 -3.39 13.52
C CYS A 62 -11.94 -3.62 12.08
N GLY A 63 -11.38 -4.79 11.74
CA GLY A 63 -11.00 -5.14 10.36
C GLY A 63 -12.20 -5.28 9.41
N PRO A 64 -13.12 -6.24 9.63
CA PRO A 64 -14.33 -6.42 8.82
C PRO A 64 -15.14 -5.13 8.66
N ALA A 65 -15.33 -4.38 9.76
CA ALA A 65 -16.09 -3.13 9.71
C ALA A 65 -15.41 -2.07 8.84
N THR A 66 -14.10 -1.89 8.94
CA THR A 66 -13.38 -0.90 8.10
C THR A 66 -13.37 -1.30 6.63
N LEU A 67 -13.27 -2.60 6.31
CA LEU A 67 -13.43 -3.10 4.94
C LEU A 67 -14.84 -2.86 4.41
N ALA A 68 -15.88 -3.15 5.19
CA ALA A 68 -17.26 -2.85 4.80
C ALA A 68 -17.43 -1.36 4.48
N MET A 69 -16.88 -0.46 5.31
CA MET A 69 -16.98 0.98 5.08
C MET A 69 -16.37 1.40 3.73
N VAL A 70 -15.13 0.96 3.44
CA VAL A 70 -14.45 1.38 2.21
C VAL A 70 -14.99 0.68 0.95
N LEU A 71 -15.42 -0.58 1.05
CA LEU A 71 -16.05 -1.29 -0.07
C LEU A 71 -17.41 -0.67 -0.42
N ASN A 72 -18.26 -0.38 0.57
CA ASN A 72 -19.55 0.29 0.31
C ASN A 72 -19.37 1.72 -0.19
N HIS A 73 -18.30 2.43 0.22
CA HIS A 73 -17.96 3.74 -0.36
C HIS A 73 -17.61 3.63 -1.86
N GLN A 74 -17.02 2.51 -2.28
CA GLN A 74 -16.78 2.18 -3.70
C GLN A 74 -18.04 1.63 -4.41
N GLY A 75 -19.20 1.63 -3.76
CA GLY A 75 -20.44 1.10 -4.31
C GLY A 75 -20.53 -0.43 -4.32
N ILE A 76 -19.62 -1.12 -3.63
CA ILE A 76 -19.63 -2.58 -3.49
C ILE A 76 -20.38 -2.96 -2.22
N GLU A 77 -21.49 -3.69 -2.37
CA GLU A 77 -22.29 -4.16 -1.24
C GLU A 77 -21.48 -5.18 -0.41
N ALA A 78 -21.04 -4.74 0.77
CA ALA A 78 -20.22 -5.54 1.66
C ALA A 78 -20.80 -5.49 3.08
N ASP A 79 -21.28 -6.62 3.56
CA ASP A 79 -21.82 -6.76 4.90
C ASP A 79 -20.74 -7.18 5.91
N VAL A 80 -20.77 -6.58 7.11
CA VAL A 80 -19.77 -6.83 8.15
C VAL A 80 -19.77 -8.30 8.58
N ASP A 81 -20.94 -8.92 8.75
CA ASP A 81 -21.05 -10.29 9.23
C ASP A 81 -20.49 -11.30 8.20
N GLN A 82 -20.62 -10.97 6.91
CA GLN A 82 -20.03 -11.77 5.82
C GLN A 82 -18.50 -11.64 5.75
N LEU A 83 -17.93 -10.52 6.20
CA LEU A 83 -16.50 -10.25 6.18
C LEU A 83 -15.75 -10.84 7.38
N ILE A 84 -16.42 -11.01 8.53
CA ILE A 84 -15.82 -11.61 9.74
C ILE A 84 -15.05 -12.90 9.43
N PRO A 85 -15.66 -13.96 8.84
CA PRO A 85 -14.95 -15.23 8.61
C PRO A 85 -13.82 -15.13 7.58
N GLN A 86 -13.75 -14.06 6.77
CA GLN A 86 -12.76 -13.90 5.71
C GLN A 86 -11.49 -13.20 6.19
N VAL A 87 -11.59 -12.44 7.28
CA VAL A 87 -10.56 -11.49 7.75
C VAL A 87 -10.11 -11.81 9.17
N PHE A 88 -10.98 -12.40 10.00
CA PHE A 88 -10.66 -12.74 11.38
C PHE A 88 -9.90 -14.07 11.47
N LEU A 89 -8.74 -14.05 12.14
CA LEU A 89 -8.01 -15.26 12.49
C LEU A 89 -8.07 -15.48 14.01
N PRO A 90 -8.76 -16.53 14.49
CA PRO A 90 -8.89 -16.83 15.92
C PRO A 90 -7.53 -16.99 16.62
N GLU A 91 -6.52 -17.53 15.93
CA GLU A 91 -5.18 -17.75 16.49
C GLU A 91 -4.36 -16.47 16.65
N ARG A 92 -4.80 -15.35 16.05
CA ARG A 92 -4.10 -14.06 16.05
C ARG A 92 -4.91 -12.94 16.73
N ASP A 93 -6.01 -13.31 17.39
CA ASP A 93 -6.93 -12.41 18.11
C ASP A 93 -7.29 -11.15 17.30
N GLY A 94 -7.53 -11.30 16.00
CA GLY A 94 -7.94 -10.16 15.16
C GLY A 94 -7.70 -10.31 13.67
N SER A 95 -7.82 -9.17 12.99
CA SER A 95 -7.58 -9.01 11.57
C SER A 95 -6.13 -8.64 11.28
N VAL A 96 -5.52 -9.31 10.32
CA VAL A 96 -4.13 -9.10 9.93
C VAL A 96 -4.04 -8.45 8.54
N GLN A 97 -2.97 -7.68 8.33
CA GLN A 97 -2.82 -6.80 7.16
C GLN A 97 -2.92 -7.56 5.82
N PRO A 98 -2.26 -8.73 5.61
CA PRO A 98 -2.36 -9.45 4.35
C PRO A 98 -3.80 -9.89 4.02
N GLU A 99 -4.56 -10.30 5.02
CA GLU A 99 -5.95 -10.75 4.93
C GLU A 99 -6.89 -9.59 4.61
N MET A 100 -6.60 -8.38 5.14
CA MET A 100 -7.30 -7.16 4.75
C MET A 100 -7.15 -6.91 3.24
N LEU A 101 -5.91 -6.89 2.75
CA LEU A 101 -5.62 -6.65 1.34
C LEU A 101 -6.18 -7.77 0.45
N ALA A 102 -6.06 -9.03 0.88
CA ALA A 102 -6.59 -10.18 0.16
C ALA A 102 -8.12 -10.16 0.08
N THR A 103 -8.79 -9.70 1.12
CA THR A 103 -10.25 -9.59 1.12
C THR A 103 -10.71 -8.54 0.12
N VAL A 104 -10.06 -7.37 0.05
CA VAL A 104 -10.36 -6.37 -1.01
C VAL A 104 -10.27 -7.00 -2.40
N ARG A 105 -9.25 -7.82 -2.65
CA ARG A 105 -9.10 -8.53 -3.93
C ARG A 105 -10.23 -9.51 -4.21
N ARG A 106 -10.76 -10.22 -3.20
CA ARG A 106 -11.91 -11.13 -3.38
C ARG A 106 -13.19 -10.40 -3.81
N TYR A 107 -13.27 -9.09 -3.57
CA TYR A 107 -14.35 -8.23 -4.04
C TYR A 107 -14.02 -7.55 -5.38
N GLU A 108 -13.06 -8.08 -6.15
CA GLU A 108 -12.65 -7.58 -7.47
C GLU A 108 -12.17 -6.12 -7.43
N GLN A 109 -11.56 -5.72 -6.30
CA GLN A 109 -10.97 -4.40 -6.11
C GLN A 109 -9.46 -4.52 -5.84
N LEU A 110 -8.72 -3.44 -6.09
CA LEU A 110 -7.30 -3.34 -5.75
C LEU A 110 -7.13 -2.60 -4.42
N ALA A 111 -6.31 -3.16 -3.55
CA ALA A 111 -5.85 -2.49 -2.33
C ALA A 111 -4.44 -1.94 -2.55
N PHE A 112 -4.30 -0.61 -2.54
CA PHE A 112 -3.03 0.07 -2.75
C PHE A 112 -2.45 0.56 -1.42
N PRO A 113 -1.36 -0.05 -0.91
CA PRO A 113 -0.66 0.47 0.23
C PRO A 113 -0.19 1.91 -0.03
N ILE A 114 -0.46 2.82 0.90
CA ILE A 114 -0.03 4.21 0.76
C ILE A 114 1.38 4.38 1.31
N ARG A 115 2.06 5.46 0.91
CA ARG A 115 3.25 5.91 1.63
C ARG A 115 2.82 6.38 3.03
N GLY A 116 3.45 5.84 4.08
CA GLY A 116 3.18 6.20 5.47
C GLY A 116 3.65 7.61 5.85
N THR A 117 3.04 8.65 5.28
CA THR A 117 3.22 10.05 5.67
C THR A 117 1.87 10.75 5.79
N MET A 118 1.80 11.78 6.64
CA MET A 118 0.57 12.55 6.79
C MET A 118 0.20 13.26 5.48
N ASP A 119 1.16 13.80 4.74
CA ASP A 119 0.91 14.45 3.44
C ASP A 119 0.23 13.51 2.44
N THR A 120 0.65 12.24 2.40
CA THR A 120 0.05 11.24 1.49
C THR A 120 -1.37 10.91 1.93
N LEU A 121 -1.59 10.70 3.24
CA LEU A 121 -2.91 10.42 3.79
C LEU A 121 -3.88 11.58 3.51
N LEU A 122 -3.49 12.82 3.79
CA LEU A 122 -4.33 14.00 3.54
C LEU A 122 -4.59 14.21 2.04
N GLY A 123 -3.60 13.92 1.19
CA GLY A 123 -3.77 13.95 -0.27
C GLY A 123 -4.83 12.97 -0.77
N HIS A 124 -4.86 11.75 -0.24
CA HIS A 124 -5.91 10.77 -0.56
C HIS A 124 -7.30 11.25 -0.12
N LEU A 125 -7.42 11.74 1.11
CA LEU A 125 -8.69 12.30 1.59
C LEU A 125 -9.17 13.44 0.71
N ALA A 126 -8.27 14.34 0.31
CA ALA A 126 -8.58 15.45 -0.60
C ALA A 126 -9.00 14.98 -2.00
N ALA A 127 -8.50 13.83 -2.45
CA ALA A 127 -8.87 13.21 -3.73
C ALA A 127 -10.19 12.42 -3.66
N GLY A 128 -10.79 12.23 -2.48
CA GLY A 128 -12.02 11.46 -2.30
C GLY A 128 -11.80 10.01 -1.86
N ASP A 129 -10.55 9.63 -1.57
CA ASP A 129 -10.17 8.27 -1.18
C ASP A 129 -10.16 8.13 0.35
N PRO A 130 -11.12 7.43 0.98
CA PRO A 130 -11.00 7.09 2.38
C PRO A 130 -9.82 6.14 2.61
N VAL A 131 -9.07 6.37 3.69
CA VAL A 131 -7.84 5.62 3.96
C VAL A 131 -8.07 4.67 5.13
N VAL A 132 -7.92 3.37 4.90
CA VAL A 132 -7.87 2.39 5.99
C VAL A 132 -6.51 2.51 6.64
N VAL A 133 -6.48 2.68 7.97
CA VAL A 133 -5.27 2.85 8.75
C VAL A 133 -5.24 1.88 9.92
N MET A 134 -4.04 1.42 10.28
CA MET A 134 -3.83 0.59 11.46
C MET A 134 -3.16 1.43 12.54
N GLN A 135 -3.69 1.46 13.76
CA GLN A 135 -3.12 2.16 14.90
C GLN A 135 -2.76 1.18 16.01
N ASN A 136 -1.76 1.53 16.83
CA ASN A 136 -1.59 0.94 18.15
C ASN A 136 -1.98 1.96 19.22
N LEU A 137 -3.18 1.78 19.79
CA LEU A 137 -3.76 2.71 20.76
C LEU A 137 -3.12 2.61 22.15
N SER A 138 -2.30 1.58 22.40
CA SER A 138 -1.59 1.35 23.66
C SER A 138 -0.08 1.40 23.49
N LEU A 139 0.65 1.33 24.59
CA LEU A 139 2.12 1.31 24.60
C LEU A 139 2.65 0.03 23.93
N PRO A 140 3.85 0.06 23.30
CA PRO A 140 4.40 -1.10 22.61
C PRO A 140 4.54 -2.37 23.47
N ILE A 141 4.64 -2.22 24.80
CA ILE A 141 4.79 -3.34 25.75
C ILE A 141 3.46 -4.09 25.94
N TYR A 142 2.32 -3.44 25.70
CA TYR A 142 0.98 -4.02 25.77
C TYR A 142 0.14 -3.49 24.60
N PRO A 143 0.35 -3.99 23.36
CA PRO A 143 -0.25 -3.39 22.18
C PRO A 143 -1.78 -3.54 22.16
N MET A 144 -2.46 -2.53 21.64
CA MET A 144 -3.89 -2.59 21.28
C MET A 144 -4.03 -2.18 19.81
N TRP A 145 -4.08 -3.18 18.95
CA TRP A 145 -4.21 -3.00 17.51
C TRP A 145 -5.63 -2.57 17.14
N HIS A 146 -5.74 -1.55 16.31
CA HIS A 146 -7.03 -0.96 15.96
C HIS A 146 -7.04 -0.50 14.52
N TYR A 147 -8.00 -0.98 13.73
CA TYR A 147 -8.25 -0.42 12.40
C TYR A 147 -9.27 0.71 12.49
N ALA A 148 -9.04 1.75 11.70
CA ALA A 148 -9.97 2.85 11.51
C ALA A 148 -10.00 3.26 10.03
N VAL A 149 -11.02 4.01 9.64
CA VAL A 149 -11.06 4.66 8.33
C VAL A 149 -10.90 6.16 8.52
N ALA A 150 -9.83 6.74 7.99
CA ALA A 150 -9.72 8.19 7.89
C ALA A 150 -10.65 8.67 6.77
N ILE A 151 -11.47 9.68 7.09
CA ILE A 151 -12.50 10.20 6.18
C ILE A 151 -12.43 11.71 6.00
N GLY A 152 -11.56 12.41 6.72
CA GLY A 152 -11.50 13.86 6.61
C GLY A 152 -10.44 14.49 7.48
N TYR A 153 -10.24 15.78 7.29
CA TYR A 153 -9.32 16.60 8.05
C TYR A 153 -9.75 18.06 8.08
N ASP A 154 -9.19 18.80 9.02
CA ASP A 154 -9.23 20.26 9.13
C ASP A 154 -7.79 20.74 9.35
N LEU A 155 -7.20 21.37 8.33
CA LEU A 155 -5.81 21.85 8.35
C LEU A 155 -5.61 23.00 9.35
N PRO A 156 -6.44 24.06 9.38
CA PRO A 156 -6.30 25.13 10.36
C PRO A 156 -6.30 24.65 11.81
N ASN A 157 -7.12 23.65 12.13
CA ASN A 157 -7.22 23.08 13.48
C ASN A 157 -6.29 21.87 13.71
N GLU A 158 -5.53 21.44 12.68
CA GLU A 158 -4.68 20.26 12.68
C GLU A 158 -5.39 19.00 13.24
N THR A 159 -6.61 18.74 12.76
CA THR A 159 -7.41 17.58 13.19
C THR A 159 -7.74 16.63 12.04
N LEU A 160 -7.79 15.34 12.36
CA LEU A 160 -8.20 14.25 11.50
C LEU A 160 -9.56 13.70 11.98
N ILE A 161 -10.39 13.31 11.03
CA ILE A 161 -11.72 12.73 11.26
C ILE A 161 -11.68 11.26 10.85
N LEU A 162 -12.05 10.38 11.77
CA LEU A 162 -12.03 8.93 11.61
C LEU A 162 -13.43 8.32 11.83
N ARG A 163 -13.73 7.26 11.10
CA ARG A 163 -14.68 6.22 11.54
C ARG A 163 -13.92 5.21 12.40
N SER A 164 -14.23 5.11 13.69
CA SER A 164 -13.37 4.38 14.63
C SER A 164 -14.12 3.90 15.87
N GLY A 165 -14.05 2.59 16.17
CA GLY A 165 -14.74 2.02 17.33
C GLY A 165 -16.26 2.15 17.23
N ASP A 166 -16.89 2.56 18.33
CA ASP A 166 -18.31 2.92 18.44
C ASP A 166 -18.57 4.41 18.15
N ILE A 167 -17.54 5.17 17.77
CA ILE A 167 -17.63 6.61 17.50
C ILE A 167 -17.71 6.84 15.98
N GLU A 168 -18.89 7.23 15.53
CA GLU A 168 -19.16 7.53 14.13
C GLU A 168 -18.25 8.62 13.57
N ARG A 169 -18.08 9.73 14.30
CA ARG A 169 -17.26 10.87 13.88
C ARG A 169 -16.19 11.16 14.92
N HIS A 170 -15.13 10.37 14.91
CA HIS A 170 -14.04 10.51 15.88
C HIS A 170 -13.02 11.55 15.39
N THR A 171 -12.99 12.71 16.06
CA THR A 171 -12.04 13.79 15.76
C THR A 171 -10.82 13.72 16.68
N VAL A 172 -9.62 13.68 16.10
CA VAL A 172 -8.35 13.62 16.84
C VAL A 172 -7.34 14.61 16.27
N SER A 173 -6.39 15.11 17.08
CA SER A 173 -5.32 15.96 16.53
C SER A 173 -4.35 15.13 15.68
N PHE A 174 -3.74 15.76 14.67
CA PHE A 174 -2.71 15.14 13.83
C PHE A 174 -1.58 14.52 14.65
N SER A 175 -1.13 15.21 15.69
CA SER A 175 -0.08 14.74 16.59
C SER A 175 -0.45 13.46 17.34
N ARG A 176 -1.67 13.36 17.86
CA ARG A 176 -2.14 12.17 18.58
C ARG A 176 -2.34 11.00 17.63
N PHE A 177 -2.91 11.27 16.45
CA PHE A 177 -3.06 10.27 15.41
C PHE A 177 -1.70 9.70 14.98
N ASP A 178 -0.78 10.56 14.53
CA ASP A 178 0.54 10.13 14.02
C ASP A 178 1.34 9.37 15.08
N ALA A 179 1.24 9.74 16.36
CA ALA A 179 1.92 9.03 17.45
C ALA A 179 1.47 7.56 17.60
N THR A 180 0.20 7.26 17.32
CA THR A 180 -0.35 5.89 17.36
C THR A 180 -0.19 5.15 16.04
N TRP A 181 -0.20 5.88 14.91
CA TRP A 181 0.02 5.35 13.57
C TRP A 181 1.50 5.02 13.31
N ALA A 182 2.44 5.80 13.86
CA ALA A 182 3.87 5.52 13.76
C ALA A 182 4.27 4.18 14.40
N ARG A 183 3.49 3.68 15.36
CA ARG A 183 3.72 2.37 16.04
C ARG A 183 3.39 1.17 15.16
N THR A 184 2.69 1.39 14.06
CA THR A 184 2.34 0.39 13.04
C THR A 184 3.09 0.69 11.73
N GLU A 185 4.23 1.40 11.82
CA GLU A 185 5.01 1.84 10.67
C GLU A 185 4.23 2.74 9.70
N ARG A 186 3.19 3.41 10.21
CA ARG A 186 2.26 4.23 9.44
C ARG A 186 1.60 3.44 8.31
N TRP A 187 1.20 2.20 8.62
CA TRP A 187 0.52 1.35 7.67
C TRP A 187 -0.88 1.87 7.34
N GLY A 188 -1.19 1.90 6.05
CA GLY A 188 -2.53 2.17 5.54
C GLY A 188 -2.63 1.87 4.05
N PHE A 189 -3.85 1.80 3.54
CA PHE A 189 -4.13 1.56 2.13
C PHE A 189 -5.42 2.26 1.70
N VAL A 190 -5.56 2.45 0.39
CA VAL A 190 -6.80 2.87 -0.27
C VAL A 190 -7.30 1.77 -1.19
N VAL A 191 -8.60 1.78 -1.48
CA VAL A 191 -9.26 0.82 -2.38
C VAL A 191 -9.63 1.52 -3.67
N ALA A 192 -9.38 0.89 -4.80
CA ALA A 192 -9.83 1.37 -6.10
C ALA A 192 -10.13 0.22 -7.08
N GLU A 193 -10.97 0.51 -8.07
CA GLU A 193 -11.33 -0.43 -9.13
C GLU A 193 -10.19 -0.64 -10.14
N PRO A 194 -10.17 -1.78 -10.86
CA PRO A 194 -9.22 -2.01 -11.94
C PRO A 194 -9.21 -0.87 -12.98
N GLY A 195 -8.02 -0.41 -13.36
CA GLY A 195 -7.84 0.73 -14.25
C GLY A 195 -7.73 2.09 -13.55
N THR A 196 -8.06 2.17 -12.27
CA THR A 196 -7.85 3.38 -11.47
C THR A 196 -6.55 3.28 -10.68
N LEU A 197 -5.67 4.27 -10.84
CA LEU A 197 -4.46 4.41 -10.05
C LEU A 197 -4.55 5.66 -9.15
N PRO A 198 -4.83 5.50 -7.84
CA PRO A 198 -4.95 6.62 -6.91
C PRO A 198 -3.70 7.51 -6.89
N GLN A 199 -3.89 8.82 -6.72
CA GLN A 199 -2.79 9.78 -6.67
C GLN A 199 -1.88 9.49 -5.48
N GLY A 200 -0.58 9.77 -5.59
CA GLY A 200 0.36 9.58 -4.49
C GLY A 200 0.82 8.12 -4.25
N ILE A 201 0.22 7.14 -4.91
CA ILE A 201 0.72 5.76 -4.92
C ILE A 201 2.05 5.70 -5.66
N THR A 202 3.04 5.05 -5.04
CA THR A 202 4.37 4.90 -5.64
C THR A 202 4.39 3.77 -6.67
N ALA A 203 5.31 3.81 -7.64
CA ALA A 203 5.46 2.75 -8.62
C ALA A 203 5.65 1.36 -7.98
N ARG A 204 6.37 1.28 -6.85
CA ARG A 204 6.55 0.02 -6.12
C ARG A 204 5.23 -0.51 -5.56
N ASN A 205 4.48 0.34 -4.86
CA ASN A 205 3.22 -0.08 -4.22
C ASN A 205 2.15 -0.40 -5.27
N ALA A 206 2.14 0.31 -6.40
CA ALA A 206 1.25 0.00 -7.50
C ALA A 206 1.61 -1.33 -8.19
N LEU A 207 2.90 -1.60 -8.44
CA LEU A 207 3.35 -2.90 -8.94
C LEU A 207 2.89 -4.04 -8.02
N GLU A 208 3.15 -3.91 -6.72
CA GLU A 208 2.76 -4.91 -5.72
C GLU A 208 1.24 -5.13 -5.71
N ALA A 209 0.44 -4.06 -5.70
CA ALA A 209 -1.02 -4.16 -5.65
C ALA A 209 -1.61 -4.80 -6.92
N ILE A 210 -1.14 -4.38 -8.10
CA ILE A 210 -1.64 -4.89 -9.39
C ILE A 210 -1.21 -6.34 -9.60
N SER A 211 0.06 -6.69 -9.31
CA SER A 211 0.54 -8.07 -9.40
C SER A 211 -0.20 -9.00 -8.43
N ALA A 212 -0.43 -8.57 -7.17
CA ALA A 212 -1.19 -9.37 -6.21
C ALA A 212 -2.67 -9.56 -6.64
N TYR A 213 -3.23 -8.59 -7.38
CA TYR A 213 -4.55 -8.72 -7.98
C TYR A 213 -4.55 -9.68 -9.17
N GLU A 214 -3.54 -9.60 -10.03
CA GLU A 214 -3.33 -10.48 -11.18
C GLU A 214 -3.18 -11.96 -10.79
N GLU A 215 -2.45 -12.26 -9.72
CA GLU A 215 -2.27 -13.64 -9.23
C GLU A 215 -3.60 -14.36 -8.95
N ASN A 216 -4.65 -13.61 -8.59
CA ASN A 216 -5.96 -14.15 -8.23
C ASN A 216 -6.98 -14.11 -9.38
N HIS A 217 -6.86 -13.16 -10.31
CA HIS A 217 -7.88 -12.88 -11.33
C HIS A 217 -7.39 -13.09 -12.77
N GLY A 218 -6.09 -13.30 -12.97
CA GLY A 218 -5.46 -13.42 -14.27
C GLY A 218 -5.14 -12.07 -14.92
N THR A 219 -4.34 -12.14 -15.99
CA THR A 219 -3.83 -11.00 -16.75
C THR A 219 -4.91 -10.24 -17.51
N ASP A 220 -6.04 -10.88 -17.80
CA ASP A 220 -7.13 -10.25 -18.53
C ASP A 220 -7.82 -9.18 -17.68
N ALA A 221 -7.99 -9.47 -16.38
CA ALA A 221 -8.61 -8.56 -15.42
C ALA A 221 -7.71 -7.38 -15.02
N THR A 222 -6.42 -7.39 -15.39
CA THR A 222 -5.43 -6.39 -14.97
C THR A 222 -4.98 -5.48 -16.10
N LEU A 223 -5.44 -5.71 -17.34
CA LEU A 223 -5.04 -4.93 -18.51
C LEU A 223 -5.22 -3.42 -18.28
N SER A 224 -6.39 -2.98 -17.83
CA SER A 224 -6.66 -1.56 -17.56
C SER A 224 -5.75 -1.01 -16.46
N SER A 225 -5.48 -1.78 -15.40
CA SER A 225 -4.58 -1.40 -14.32
C SER A 225 -3.14 -1.24 -14.79
N TRP A 226 -2.65 -2.15 -15.64
CA TRP A 226 -1.31 -2.03 -16.24
C TRP A 226 -1.20 -0.86 -17.22
N GLN A 227 -2.25 -0.57 -17.98
CA GLN A 227 -2.32 0.61 -18.83
C GLN A 227 -2.20 1.90 -18.01
N ALA A 228 -3.01 2.04 -16.95
CA ALA A 228 -2.94 3.18 -16.03
C ALA A 228 -1.56 3.28 -15.34
N PHE A 229 -0.96 2.14 -15.00
CA PHE A 229 0.37 2.09 -14.41
C PHE A 229 1.45 2.65 -15.35
N VAL A 230 1.52 2.18 -16.60
CA VAL A 230 2.57 2.63 -17.54
C VAL A 230 2.34 4.06 -18.02
N GLU A 231 1.08 4.54 -18.03
CA GLU A 231 0.79 5.95 -18.29
C GLU A 231 1.40 6.84 -17.20
N ARG A 232 1.26 6.44 -15.93
CA ARG A 232 1.85 7.17 -14.81
C ARG A 232 3.36 6.99 -14.67
N PHE A 233 3.87 5.80 -14.97
CA PHE A 233 5.27 5.41 -14.80
C PHE A 233 5.89 4.89 -16.11
N PRO A 234 6.01 5.74 -17.15
CA PRO A 234 6.39 5.29 -18.49
C PRO A 234 7.82 4.72 -18.59
N GLY A 235 8.68 5.02 -17.62
CA GLY A 235 10.05 4.51 -17.54
C GLY A 235 10.22 3.23 -16.72
N ASN A 236 9.13 2.50 -16.41
CA ASN A 236 9.20 1.27 -15.62
C ASN A 236 9.15 0.03 -16.53
N ALA A 237 10.28 -0.66 -16.67
CA ALA A 237 10.39 -1.85 -17.54
C ALA A 237 9.48 -3.00 -17.10
N ILE A 238 9.37 -3.24 -15.79
CA ILE A 238 8.54 -4.32 -15.24
C ILE A 238 7.06 -4.08 -15.57
N GLY A 239 6.57 -2.85 -15.41
CA GLY A 239 5.20 -2.49 -15.76
C GLY A 239 4.91 -2.62 -17.26
N ARG A 240 5.87 -2.24 -18.12
CA ARG A 240 5.73 -2.45 -19.58
C ARG A 240 5.73 -3.94 -19.95
N PHE A 241 6.56 -4.74 -19.31
CA PHE A 241 6.56 -6.19 -19.49
C PHE A 241 5.23 -6.82 -19.04
N ALA A 242 4.73 -6.46 -17.86
CA ALA A 242 3.44 -6.94 -17.35
C ALA A 242 2.28 -6.51 -18.26
N LEU A 243 2.29 -5.27 -18.75
CA LEU A 243 1.34 -4.81 -19.76
C LEU A 243 1.41 -5.66 -21.03
N GLY A 244 2.61 -5.98 -21.53
CA GLY A 244 2.78 -6.84 -22.70
C GLY A 244 2.16 -8.23 -22.51
N ASN A 245 2.32 -8.83 -21.31
CA ASN A 245 1.68 -10.11 -20.98
C ASN A 245 0.15 -9.99 -20.98
N ALA A 246 -0.39 -8.93 -20.37
CA ALA A 246 -1.83 -8.67 -20.35
C ALA A 246 -2.42 -8.42 -21.75
N LEU A 247 -1.73 -7.64 -22.59
CA LEU A 247 -2.12 -7.39 -23.99
C LEU A 247 -2.12 -8.69 -24.80
N TYR A 248 -1.09 -9.52 -24.64
CA TYR A 248 -1.00 -10.79 -25.35
C TYR A 248 -2.14 -11.74 -24.96
N ALA A 249 -2.47 -11.84 -23.66
CA ALA A 249 -3.59 -12.64 -23.17
C ALA A 249 -4.95 -12.14 -23.70
N ASN A 250 -5.10 -10.81 -23.84
CA ASN A 250 -6.26 -10.16 -24.45
C ASN A 250 -6.28 -10.19 -25.99
N GLN A 251 -5.44 -11.01 -26.64
CA GLN A 251 -5.39 -11.14 -28.10
C GLN A 251 -5.06 -9.82 -28.83
N GLN A 252 -4.24 -8.97 -28.20
CA GLN A 252 -3.69 -7.73 -28.76
C GLN A 252 -2.17 -7.86 -28.99
N PRO A 253 -1.74 -8.71 -29.96
CA PRO A 253 -0.34 -9.08 -30.10
C PRO A 253 0.55 -7.98 -30.66
N ASP A 254 0.00 -7.05 -31.46
CA ASP A 254 0.77 -5.93 -32.01
C ASP A 254 1.16 -4.93 -30.91
N GLU A 255 0.22 -4.62 -30.02
CA GLU A 255 0.43 -3.79 -28.83
C GLU A 255 1.32 -4.51 -27.81
N ALA A 256 1.14 -5.83 -27.64
CA ALA A 256 2.00 -6.63 -26.78
C ALA A 256 3.47 -6.59 -27.24
N ARG A 257 3.69 -6.72 -28.56
CA ARG A 257 5.03 -6.58 -29.16
C ARG A 257 5.65 -5.23 -28.82
N GLU A 258 4.90 -4.14 -28.98
CA GLU A 258 5.37 -2.80 -28.66
C GLU A 258 5.71 -2.67 -27.17
N ALA A 259 4.85 -3.17 -26.28
CA ALA A 259 5.08 -3.16 -24.84
C ALA A 259 6.36 -3.93 -24.44
N PHE A 260 6.60 -5.12 -25.02
CA PHE A 260 7.83 -5.88 -24.77
C PHE A 260 9.07 -5.19 -25.34
N GLN A 261 9.00 -4.67 -26.57
CA GLN A 261 10.08 -3.89 -27.18
C GLN A 261 10.47 -2.73 -26.27
N LEU A 262 9.48 -1.95 -25.84
CA LEU A 262 9.66 -0.82 -24.94
C LEU A 262 10.18 -1.25 -23.54
N ALA A 263 9.85 -2.45 -23.06
CA ALA A 263 10.43 -2.98 -21.82
C ALA A 263 11.93 -3.28 -21.98
N THR A 264 12.32 -3.88 -23.12
CA THR A 264 13.73 -4.18 -23.44
C THR A 264 14.57 -2.92 -23.70
N GLU A 265 13.95 -1.83 -24.14
CA GLU A 265 14.63 -0.54 -24.30
C GLU A 265 14.90 0.14 -22.96
N ILE A 266 13.96 0.04 -22.01
CA ILE A 266 14.14 0.57 -20.65
C ILE A 266 15.15 -0.28 -19.88
N ASP A 267 15.01 -1.61 -19.94
CA ASP A 267 15.92 -2.55 -19.30
C ASP A 267 16.43 -3.58 -20.33
N PRO A 268 17.59 -3.30 -20.95
CA PRO A 268 18.24 -4.21 -21.89
C PRO A 268 18.64 -5.56 -21.28
N THR A 269 18.62 -5.71 -19.96
CA THR A 269 18.98 -6.95 -19.26
C THR A 269 17.79 -7.82 -18.89
N MET A 270 16.57 -7.37 -19.21
CA MET A 270 15.33 -8.12 -18.93
C MET A 270 15.12 -9.26 -19.93
N GLY A 271 15.77 -10.40 -19.69
CA GLY A 271 15.74 -11.54 -20.61
C GLY A 271 14.35 -12.13 -20.84
N ALA A 272 13.44 -12.07 -19.86
CA ALA A 272 12.04 -12.46 -20.04
C ALA A 272 11.31 -11.60 -21.08
N ALA A 273 11.58 -10.29 -21.13
CA ALA A 273 10.98 -9.40 -22.13
C ALA A 273 11.55 -9.68 -23.53
N TRP A 274 12.85 -9.92 -23.63
CA TRP A 274 13.49 -10.33 -24.90
C TRP A 274 12.93 -11.66 -25.42
N LEU A 275 12.70 -12.63 -24.53
CA LEU A 275 12.09 -13.91 -24.87
C LEU A 275 10.68 -13.70 -25.44
N ASN A 276 9.81 -12.98 -24.73
CA ASN A 276 8.43 -12.76 -25.16
C ASN A 276 8.35 -11.95 -26.48
N LEU A 277 9.21 -10.94 -26.64
CA LEU A 277 9.35 -10.21 -27.89
C LEU A 277 9.72 -11.14 -29.06
N GLY A 278 10.73 -11.99 -28.85
CA GLY A 278 11.19 -12.94 -29.86
C GLY A 278 10.12 -13.96 -30.26
N LEU A 279 9.39 -14.52 -29.28
CA LEU A 279 8.30 -15.45 -29.53
C LEU A 279 7.15 -14.81 -30.32
N ILE A 280 6.77 -13.58 -29.99
CA ILE A 280 5.74 -12.85 -30.75
C ILE A 280 6.21 -12.55 -32.18
N LEU A 281 7.47 -12.14 -32.37
CA LEU A 281 8.03 -11.87 -33.70
C LEU A 281 8.05 -13.14 -34.58
N LEU A 282 8.30 -14.32 -34.00
CA LEU A 282 8.20 -15.59 -34.73
C LEU A 282 6.79 -15.86 -35.20
N GLN A 283 5.81 -15.70 -34.32
CA GLN A 283 4.40 -15.92 -34.65
C GLN A 283 3.91 -15.02 -35.79
N HIS A 284 4.48 -13.81 -35.90
CA HIS A 284 4.11 -12.81 -36.92
C HIS A 284 5.01 -12.85 -38.18
N GLY A 285 5.81 -13.91 -38.35
CA GLY A 285 6.58 -14.12 -39.58
C GLY A 285 7.78 -13.18 -39.76
N SER A 286 8.35 -12.67 -38.66
CA SER A 286 9.57 -11.84 -38.65
C SER A 286 10.77 -12.59 -38.08
N PRO A 287 11.25 -13.67 -38.73
CA PRO A 287 12.20 -14.62 -38.15
C PRO A 287 13.56 -13.99 -37.80
N GLU A 288 14.03 -12.98 -38.55
CA GLU A 288 15.35 -12.40 -38.27
C GLU A 288 15.33 -11.43 -37.08
N ALA A 289 14.26 -10.64 -36.94
CA ALA A 289 14.05 -9.83 -35.74
C ALA A 289 13.85 -10.72 -34.51
N ALA A 290 13.13 -11.83 -34.67
CA ALA A 290 12.97 -12.81 -33.60
C ALA A 290 14.29 -13.45 -33.19
N ARG A 291 15.13 -13.83 -34.16
CA ARG A 291 16.46 -14.38 -33.90
C ARG A 291 17.31 -13.43 -33.08
N GLU A 292 17.30 -12.14 -33.40
CA GLU A 292 18.01 -11.13 -32.63
C GLU A 292 17.52 -11.08 -31.17
N ALA A 293 16.21 -10.95 -30.97
CA ALA A 293 15.61 -10.90 -29.63
C ALA A 293 15.87 -12.17 -28.81
N LEU A 294 15.69 -13.35 -29.41
CA LEU A 294 15.93 -14.63 -28.73
C LEU A 294 17.42 -14.86 -28.44
N THR A 295 18.33 -14.40 -29.30
CA THR A 295 19.78 -14.43 -29.03
C THR A 295 20.12 -13.54 -27.83
N LYS A 296 19.48 -12.37 -27.70
CA LYS A 296 19.62 -11.54 -26.50
C LYS A 296 19.11 -12.27 -25.27
N ALA A 297 17.91 -12.83 -25.32
CA ALA A 297 17.35 -13.60 -24.20
C ALA A 297 18.26 -14.76 -23.76
N SER A 298 18.78 -15.57 -24.69
CA SER A 298 19.62 -16.72 -24.36
C SER A 298 20.98 -16.32 -23.75
N SER A 299 21.50 -15.14 -24.10
CA SER A 299 22.75 -14.60 -23.56
C SER A 299 22.65 -14.04 -22.14
N LEU A 300 21.44 -13.75 -21.66
CA LEU A 300 21.18 -13.19 -20.33
C LEU A 300 20.89 -14.31 -19.34
N GLU A 301 21.53 -14.32 -18.17
CA GLU A 301 21.33 -15.37 -17.16
C GLU A 301 19.90 -15.36 -16.58
N GLY A 302 19.19 -16.50 -16.64
CA GLY A 302 17.85 -16.63 -16.05
C GLY A 302 17.06 -17.81 -16.58
N SER A 303 15.83 -17.98 -16.08
CA SER A 303 14.94 -19.10 -16.45
C SER A 303 14.52 -19.10 -17.93
N TRP A 304 14.65 -17.95 -18.62
CA TRP A 304 14.30 -17.77 -20.03
C TRP A 304 15.33 -18.36 -21.01
N GLN A 305 16.56 -18.66 -20.58
CA GLN A 305 17.67 -19.04 -21.49
C GLN A 305 17.38 -20.31 -22.29
N GLU A 306 16.90 -21.35 -21.60
CA GLU A 306 16.59 -22.64 -22.22
C GLU A 306 15.49 -22.48 -23.27
N GLN A 307 14.40 -21.80 -22.92
CA GLN A 307 13.29 -21.56 -23.84
C GLN A 307 13.71 -20.71 -25.04
N ALA A 308 14.57 -19.70 -24.84
CA ALA A 308 15.11 -18.89 -25.92
C ALA A 308 15.99 -19.72 -26.87
N GLY A 309 16.82 -20.64 -26.33
CA GLY A 309 17.63 -21.56 -27.12
C GLY A 309 16.78 -22.50 -27.97
N LEU A 310 15.77 -23.13 -27.38
CA LEU A 310 14.83 -23.99 -28.11
C LEU A 310 14.11 -23.24 -29.24
N ALA A 311 13.68 -22.00 -28.97
CA ALA A 311 13.03 -21.18 -29.98
C ALA A 311 13.99 -20.78 -31.12
N LEU A 312 15.28 -20.56 -30.85
CA LEU A 312 16.30 -20.28 -31.88
C LEU A 312 16.53 -21.47 -32.81
N ASP A 313 16.58 -22.69 -32.26
CA ASP A 313 16.77 -23.91 -33.05
C ASP A 313 15.62 -24.12 -34.04
N MET A 314 14.39 -23.72 -33.68
CA MET A 314 13.24 -23.79 -34.59
C MET A 314 13.33 -22.83 -35.80
N ILE A 315 14.12 -21.76 -35.72
CA ILE A 315 14.34 -20.82 -36.84
C ILE A 315 15.33 -21.40 -37.86
N ASN A 316 16.25 -22.26 -37.41
CA ASN A 316 17.28 -22.91 -38.23
C ASN A 316 17.14 -24.45 -38.15
N PRO A 317 16.12 -25.05 -38.78
CA PRO A 317 15.95 -26.50 -38.80
C PRO A 317 17.07 -27.26 -39.53
#